data_AF-G4D4G7-F1
#
_entry.id   AF-G4D4G7-F1
#
_cell.length_a   1.000
_cell.length_b   1.000
_cell.length_c   1.000
_cell.angle_alpha   90.00
_cell.angle_beta   90.00
_cell.angle_gamma   90.00
#
_symmetry.space_group_name_H-M   'P 1'
#
loop_
_entity.id
_entity.type
_entity.pdbx_description
1 polymer ?
#
loop_
_entity_poly.entity_id
_entity_poly.type
_entity_poly.pdbx_seq_one_letter_code
_entity_poly.pdbx_strand_id
1 'polypeptide(L)'
;MVYQELYNTEINGAYLFYGSEQLMMDRMVNEIIESQTSENFRNFNLQYIDGKNLEVSTLISAVETLPVFDSKKNCNCEKILMIL
;
A
#
# COMPACT_ATOMS: atom_id res chain seq x y z
N MET A 1 -3.15 13.51 -8.10
CA MET A 1 -2.90 12.36 -8.98
C MET A 1 -4.24 11.89 -9.51
N VAL A 2 -4.39 11.67 -10.82
CA VAL A 2 -5.69 11.37 -11.44
C VAL A 2 -5.91 9.85 -11.43
N TYR A 3 -7.08 9.39 -10.99
CA TYR A 3 -7.44 7.96 -10.80
C TYR A 3 -7.10 7.04 -11.98
N GLN A 4 -7.21 7.54 -13.22
CA GLN A 4 -6.96 6.77 -14.44
C GLN A 4 -5.47 6.45 -14.68
N GLU A 5 -4.55 7.21 -14.10
CA GLU A 5 -3.11 7.02 -14.35
C GLU A 5 -2.61 5.72 -13.72
N LEU A 6 -3.16 5.32 -12.56
CA LEU A 6 -2.72 4.14 -11.83
C LEU A 6 -3.00 2.80 -12.51
N TYR A 7 -4.04 2.72 -13.35
CA TYR A 7 -4.39 1.46 -14.01
C TYR A 7 -3.43 1.08 -15.15
N ASN A 8 -2.67 2.05 -15.67
CA ASN A 8 -1.85 1.88 -16.87
C ASN A 8 -0.33 2.04 -16.62
N THR A 9 0.08 2.25 -15.37
CA THR A 9 1.49 2.40 -15.00
C THR A 9 1.91 1.36 -13.98
N GLU A 10 3.17 0.90 -14.06
CA GLU A 10 3.77 0.15 -12.98
C GLU A 10 3.77 0.99 -11.69
N ILE A 11 3.03 0.51 -10.70
CA ILE A 11 2.88 1.17 -9.41
C ILE A 11 4.06 0.73 -8.53
N ASN A 12 4.97 1.66 -8.23
CA ASN A 12 6.18 1.44 -7.43
C ASN A 12 6.47 2.69 -6.57
N GLY A 13 7.01 2.50 -5.36
CA GLY A 13 7.35 3.59 -4.44
C GLY A 13 6.23 3.96 -3.48
N ALA A 14 6.17 5.23 -3.07
CA ALA A 14 5.25 5.70 -2.04
C ALA A 14 4.17 6.64 -2.60
N TYR A 15 2.92 6.41 -2.21
CA TYR A 15 1.75 7.16 -2.64
C TYR A 15 1.01 7.75 -1.45
N LEU A 16 0.70 9.05 -1.53
CA LEU A 16 -0.10 9.77 -0.53
C LEU A 16 -1.53 9.98 -1.05
N PHE A 17 -2.50 9.38 -0.36
CA PHE A 17 -3.93 9.56 -0.62
C PHE A 17 -4.47 10.66 0.29
N TYR A 18 -4.98 11.73 -0.31
CA TYR A 18 -5.57 12.86 0.41
C TYR A 18 -6.80 13.38 -0.32
N GLY A 19 -7.82 13.78 0.43
CA GLY A 19 -9.08 14.26 -0.13
C GLY A 19 -10.19 14.29 0.92
N SER A 20 -11.31 14.92 0.56
CA SER A 20 -12.52 14.97 1.39
C SER A 20 -13.32 13.66 1.36
N GLU A 21 -13.18 12.87 0.29
CA GLU A 21 -13.98 11.67 0.04
C GLU A 21 -13.26 10.40 0.49
N GLN A 22 -13.43 10.02 1.76
CA GLN A 22 -12.78 8.84 2.36
C GLN A 22 -13.16 7.53 1.65
N LEU A 23 -14.44 7.33 1.35
CA LEU A 23 -14.92 6.10 0.72
C LEU A 23 -14.27 5.83 -0.65
N MET A 24 -14.02 6.88 -1.43
CA MET A 24 -13.33 6.73 -2.72
C MET A 24 -11.86 6.36 -2.51
N MET A 25 -11.19 7.00 -1.55
CA MET A 25 -9.79 6.68 -1.22
C MET A 25 -9.64 5.24 -0.73
N ASP A 26 -10.52 4.78 0.15
CA ASP A 26 -10.48 3.40 0.67
C ASP A 26 -10.68 2.37 -0.44
N ARG A 27 -11.65 2.60 -1.33
CA ARG A 27 -11.89 1.73 -2.50
C ARG A 27 -10.66 1.68 -3.40
N MET A 28 -10.08 2.84 -3.69
CA MET A 28 -8.91 2.95 -4.56
C MET A 28 -7.69 2.22 -3.97
N VAL A 29 -7.42 2.39 -2.66
CA VAL A 29 -6.32 1.70 -1.98
C VAL A 29 -6.53 0.18 -2.03
N ASN A 30 -7.76 -0.28 -1.80
CA ASN A 30 -8.08 -1.71 -1.87
C ASN A 30 -7.89 -2.27 -3.29
N GLU A 31 -8.36 -1.57 -4.33
CA GLU A 31 -8.16 -1.99 -5.73
C GLU A 31 -6.68 -2.09 -6.09
N ILE A 32 -5.86 -1.14 -5.64
CA ILE A 32 -4.40 -1.19 -5.86
C ILE A 32 -3.80 -2.41 -5.16
N ILE A 33 -4.12 -2.62 -3.88
CA ILE A 33 -3.63 -3.77 -3.11
C ILE A 33 -4.02 -5.08 -3.79
N GLU A 34 -5.28 -5.20 -4.23
CA GLU A 34 -5.79 -6.38 -4.93
C GLU A 34 -5.08 -6.63 -6.26
N SER A 35 -4.76 -5.58 -7.02
CA SER A 35 -4.03 -5.70 -8.28
C SER A 35 -2.57 -6.11 -8.12
N GLN A 36 -1.93 -5.77 -6.99
CA GLN A 36 -0.49 -5.96 -6.79
C GLN A 36 -0.13 -7.18 -5.93
N THR A 37 -1.10 -7.78 -5.24
CA THR A 37 -0.84 -8.95 -4.38
C THR A 37 -1.77 -10.10 -4.69
N SER A 38 -1.18 -11.27 -4.88
CA SER A 38 -1.95 -12.51 -5.00
C SER A 38 -2.67 -12.82 -3.68
N GLU A 39 -3.93 -13.23 -3.76
CA GLU A 39 -4.79 -13.47 -2.59
C GLU A 39 -4.15 -14.45 -1.58
N ASN A 40 -3.41 -15.44 -2.08
CA ASN A 40 -2.71 -16.45 -1.29
C ASN A 40 -1.57 -15.90 -0.43
N PHE A 41 -0.94 -14.79 -0.84
CA PHE A 41 0.25 -14.23 -0.18
C PHE A 41 0.00 -12.85 0.44
N ARG A 42 -1.20 -12.28 0.27
CA ARG A 42 -1.58 -10.97 0.79
C ARG A 42 -1.36 -10.83 2.30
N ASN A 43 -1.67 -11.85 3.09
CA ASN A 43 -1.45 -11.81 4.54
C ASN A 43 0.02 -11.68 4.95
N PHE A 44 0.95 -12.10 4.10
CA PHE A 44 2.39 -11.97 4.35
C PHE A 44 2.95 -10.66 3.79
N ASN A 45 2.40 -10.22 2.66
CA ASN A 45 2.94 -9.11 1.89
C ASN A 45 2.22 -7.78 2.11
N LEU A 46 1.09 -7.76 2.81
CA LEU A 46 0.33 -6.57 3.18
C LEU A 46 0.42 -6.29 4.68
N GLN A 47 0.87 -5.09 5.04
CA GLN A 47 0.87 -4.63 6.43
C GLN A 47 0.04 -3.35 6.59
N TYR A 48 -0.92 -3.39 7.52
CA TYR A 48 -1.66 -2.21 7.94
C TYR A 48 -0.97 -1.59 9.16
N ILE A 49 -0.69 -0.29 9.10
CA ILE A 49 -0.02 0.44 10.18
C ILE A 49 -0.90 1.62 10.61
N ASP A 50 -1.11 1.75 11.91
CA ASP A 50 -1.85 2.89 12.49
C ASP A 50 -0.94 4.11 12.59
N GLY A 51 -1.34 5.20 11.93
CA GLY A 51 -0.58 6.45 11.89
C GLY A 51 -0.50 7.19 13.24
N LYS A 52 -1.41 6.92 14.18
CA LYS A 52 -1.46 7.64 15.48
C LYS A 52 -0.35 7.25 16.44
N ASN A 53 0.15 6.02 16.34
CA ASN A 53 1.21 5.47 17.20
C ASN A 53 2.37 4.92 16.36
N LEU A 54 2.64 5.54 15.21
CA LEU A 54 3.67 5.09 14.30
C LEU A 54 5.06 5.51 14.78
N GLU A 55 5.92 4.54 15.07
CA GLU A 55 7.36 4.77 15.08
C GLU A 55 7.94 4.63 13.66
N VAL A 56 8.81 5.55 13.27
CA VAL A 56 9.47 5.53 11.95
C VAL A 56 10.27 4.24 11.75
N SER A 57 10.87 3.70 12.81
CA SER A 57 11.56 2.40 12.84
C SER A 57 10.67 1.24 12.36
N THR A 58 9.40 1.23 12.77
CA THR A 58 8.41 0.23 12.37
C THR A 58 8.10 0.33 10.88
N LEU A 59 7.97 1.56 10.37
CA LEU A 59 7.75 1.79 8.94
C LEU A 59 8.95 1.31 8.12
N ILE A 60 10.17 1.67 8.53
CA ILE A 60 11.43 1.24 7.88
C ILE A 60 11.53 -0.30 7.88
N SER A 61 11.26 -0.94 9.02
CA SER A 61 11.35 -2.40 9.12
C SER A 61 10.35 -3.11 8.21
N ALA A 62 9.14 -2.55 8.08
CA ALA A 62 8.09 -3.09 7.21
C ALA A 62 8.48 -3.07 5.73
N VAL A 63 9.18 -2.00 5.32
CA VAL A 63 9.58 -1.75 3.92
C VAL A 63 10.89 -2.47 3.56
N GLU A 64 11.78 -2.68 4.53
CA GLU A 64 13.02 -3.46 4.32
C GLU A 64 12.77 -4.98 4.24
N THR A 65 11.59 -5.45 4.64
CA THR A 65 11.25 -6.87 4.61
C THR A 65 10.94 -7.31 3.19
N LEU A 66 11.74 -8.24 2.66
CA LEU A 66 11.52 -8.83 1.33
C LEU A 66 10.14 -9.52 1.21
N PRO A 67 9.48 -9.41 0.05
CA PRO A 67 8.22 -10.09 -0.19
C PRO A 67 8.38 -11.62 -0.17
N VAL A 68 7.41 -12.29 0.41
CA VAL A 68 7.39 -13.75 0.56
C VAL A 68 6.64 -14.35 -0.61
N PHE A 69 7.33 -15.15 -1.43
CA PHE A 69 6.80 -15.84 -2.62
C PHE A 69 6.03 -14.94 -3.60
N ASP A 70 6.32 -13.65 -3.58
CA ASP A 70 5.69 -12.65 -4.43
C ASP A 70 6.76 -11.67 -4.91
N SER A 71 6.42 -10.93 -5.96
CA SER A 71 7.29 -9.91 -6.54
C SER A 71 7.24 -8.59 -5.79
N LYS A 72 6.18 -8.31 -5.01
CA LYS A 72 5.95 -7.02 -4.36
C LYS A 72 5.44 -7.11 -2.92
N LYS A 73 5.78 -6.10 -2.11
CA LYS A 73 5.32 -5.88 -0.73
C LYS A 73 4.54 -4.56 -0.64
N ASN A 74 3.36 -4.60 -0.02
CA ASN A 74 2.51 -3.43 0.20
C ASN A 74 2.43 -3.08 1.69
N CYS A 75 2.64 -1.82 2.03
CA CYS A 75 2.42 -1.28 3.38
C CYS A 75 1.42 -0.13 3.31
N ASN A 76 0.30 -0.23 4.03
CA ASN A 76 -0.71 0.82 4.11
C ASN A 76 -0.72 1.44 5.50
N CYS A 77 -0.40 2.72 5.59
CA CYS A 77 -0.40 3.49 6.82
C CYS A 77 -1.42 4.63 6.74
N GLU A 78 -2.68 4.35 7.14
CA GLU A 78 -3.91 5.19 7.10
C GLU A 78 -4.21 5.96 5.80
N LYS A 79 -3.23 6.67 5.23
CA LYS A 79 -3.28 7.53 4.04
C LYS A 79 -2.07 7.36 3.11
N ILE A 80 -1.07 6.59 3.51
CA ILE A 80 0.15 6.36 2.73
C ILE A 80 0.21 4.89 2.35
N LEU A 81 0.18 4.61 1.05
CA LEU A 81 0.46 3.27 0.52
C LEU A 81 1.90 3.25 -0.01
N MET A 82 2.70 2.34 0.52
CA MET A 82 4.08 2.12 0.06
C MET A 82 4.16 0.74 -0.60
N ILE A 83 4.73 0.69 -1.79
CA ILE A 83 4.80 -0.47 -2.66
C ILE A 83 6.27 -0.66 -3.05
N LEU A 84 6.84 -1.82 -2.69
CA LEU A 84 8.23 -2.19 -2.94
C LEU A 84 8.31 -3.45 -3.79
#